data_AF-K0W0F7-F1
#
_entry.id   AF-K0W0F7-F1
#
_cell.length_a   1.000
_cell.length_b   1.000
_cell.length_c   1.000
_cell.angle_alpha   90.00
_cell.angle_beta   90.00
_cell.angle_gamma   90.00
#
_symmetry.space_group_name_H-M   'P 1'
#
loop_
_entity.id
_entity.type
_entity.pdbx_description
1 polymer ?
#
loop_
_entity_poly.entity_id
_entity_poly.type
_entity_poly.pdbx_seq_one_letter_code
_entity_poly.pdbx_strand_id
1 'polypeptide(L)'
;MKLSVADAFDPCMNLKATATLLDGYYRAALRAGDPAQAERVMLQSYYGRDDPSIGAIVKYDEQVRQEAKQLSPTLASLTIGERGDQAGSGGQPQDEVIPALREPPLQPTQTVEAASWDVFSSGRQSSVLVFQNDRSELSE
;
A
#
# COMPACT_ATOMS: atom_id res chain seq x y z
N MET A 1 -20.14 10.38 3.43
CA MET A 1 -19.02 10.56 4.38
C MET A 1 -18.33 11.88 4.08
N LYS A 2 -17.84 12.59 5.09
CA LYS A 2 -16.93 13.72 4.88
C LYS A 2 -15.52 13.22 5.20
N LEU A 3 -14.83 12.70 4.20
CA LEU A 3 -13.40 12.36 4.28
C LEU A 3 -12.64 13.43 3.53
N SER A 4 -11.63 14.00 4.17
CA SER A 4 -10.66 14.83 3.47
C SER A 4 -9.74 13.96 2.60
N VAL A 5 -9.01 14.58 1.69
CA VAL A 5 -7.96 13.88 0.92
C VAL A 5 -6.88 13.33 1.85
N ALA A 6 -6.54 14.05 2.92
CA ALA A 6 -5.55 13.61 3.91
C ALA A 6 -6.00 12.33 4.64
N ASP A 7 -7.30 12.22 4.97
CA ASP A 7 -7.85 11.02 5.62
C ASP A 7 -7.73 9.76 4.76
N ALA A 8 -7.63 9.90 3.43
CA ALA A 8 -7.38 8.77 2.55
C ALA A 8 -5.97 8.20 2.68
N PHE A 9 -5.02 8.96 3.22
CA PHE A 9 -3.64 8.52 3.48
C PHE A 9 -3.43 8.03 4.92
N ASP A 10 -4.38 8.23 5.83
CA ASP A 10 -4.37 7.54 7.11
C ASP A 10 -4.88 6.10 6.92
N PRO A 11 -4.06 5.07 7.18
CA PRO A 11 -4.43 3.68 6.86
C PRO A 11 -5.71 3.22 7.58
N CYS A 12 -5.92 3.64 8.83
CA CYS A 12 -7.06 3.20 9.62
C CYS A 12 -8.36 3.86 9.13
N MET A 13 -8.30 5.17 8.86
CA MET A 13 -9.42 5.94 8.33
C MET A 13 -9.79 5.48 6.92
N ASN A 14 -8.81 5.23 6.06
CA ASN A 14 -9.02 4.70 4.72
C ASN A 14 -9.70 3.33 4.77
N LEU A 15 -9.18 2.39 5.58
CA LEU A 15 -9.76 1.06 5.74
C LEU A 15 -11.20 1.14 6.26
N LYS A 16 -11.47 1.98 7.25
CA LYS A 16 -12.81 2.19 7.81
C LYS A 16 -13.78 2.74 6.77
N ALA A 17 -13.35 3.71 5.98
CA ALA A 17 -14.14 4.29 4.91
C ALA A 17 -14.53 3.23 3.86
N THR A 18 -13.54 2.49 3.39
CA THR A 18 -13.72 1.41 2.40
C THR A 18 -14.63 0.31 2.94
N ALA A 19 -14.43 -0.13 4.19
CA ALA A 19 -15.27 -1.13 4.83
C ALA A 19 -16.74 -0.67 4.91
N THR A 20 -16.97 0.59 5.26
CA THR A 20 -18.33 1.13 5.35
C THR A 20 -18.99 1.22 3.97
N LEU A 21 -18.23 1.55 2.92
CA LEU A 21 -18.72 1.56 1.55
C LEU A 21 -19.09 0.15 1.07
N LEU A 22 -18.22 -0.84 1.31
CA LEU A 22 -18.47 -2.25 0.99
C LEU A 22 -19.70 -2.80 1.73
N ASP A 23 -19.86 -2.53 3.04
CA ASP A 23 -21.05 -2.92 3.80
C ASP A 23 -22.34 -2.31 3.20
N GLY A 24 -22.28 -1.05 2.75
CA GLY A 24 -23.38 -0.39 2.05
C GLY A 24 -23.81 -1.14 0.78
N TYR A 25 -22.85 -1.48 -0.09
CA TYR A 25 -23.12 -2.24 -1.31
C TYR A 25 -23.61 -3.66 -1.01
N TYR A 26 -23.02 -4.34 -0.03
CA TYR A 26 -23.44 -5.68 0.36
C TYR A 26 -24.90 -5.69 0.80
N ARG A 27 -25.30 -4.77 1.68
CA ARG A 27 -26.70 -4.63 2.11
C ARG A 27 -27.65 -4.26 0.97
N ALA A 28 -27.18 -3.46 0.01
CA ALA A 28 -27.97 -3.15 -1.18
C ALA A 28 -28.16 -4.39 -2.06
N ALA A 29 -27.10 -5.17 -2.27
CA ALA A 29 -27.14 -6.42 -3.02
C ALA A 29 -28.08 -7.46 -2.36
N LEU A 30 -28.01 -7.61 -1.02
CA LEU A 30 -28.93 -8.47 -0.26
C LEU A 30 -30.41 -8.08 -0.44
N ARG A 31 -30.70 -6.79 -0.58
CA ARG A 31 -32.06 -6.29 -0.79
C ARG A 31 -32.56 -6.47 -2.22
N ALA A 32 -31.65 -6.49 -3.20
CA ALA A 32 -31.98 -6.47 -4.61
C ALA A 32 -31.99 -7.86 -5.29
N GLY A 33 -31.39 -8.88 -4.68
CA GLY A 33 -31.22 -10.17 -5.34
C GLY A 33 -30.86 -11.33 -4.43
N ASP A 34 -30.17 -12.32 -5.01
CA ASP A 34 -29.76 -13.55 -4.34
C ASP A 34 -28.66 -13.29 -3.30
N PRO A 35 -28.89 -13.64 -2.01
CA PRO A 35 -27.87 -13.50 -0.97
C PRO A 35 -26.55 -14.22 -1.28
N ALA A 36 -26.58 -15.32 -2.02
CA ALA A 36 -25.37 -16.05 -2.42
C ALA A 36 -24.49 -15.25 -3.40
N GLN A 37 -25.04 -14.23 -4.05
CA GLN A 37 -24.33 -13.35 -4.98
C GLN A 37 -23.95 -12.01 -4.35
N ALA A 38 -24.38 -11.73 -3.12
CA ALA A 38 -24.25 -10.40 -2.54
C ALA A 38 -22.79 -9.91 -2.42
N GLU A 39 -21.86 -10.80 -2.08
CA GLU A 39 -20.43 -10.47 -2.01
C GLU A 39 -19.85 -10.16 -3.40
N ARG A 40 -20.24 -10.93 -4.43
CA ARG A 40 -19.83 -10.66 -5.81
C ARG A 40 -20.34 -9.31 -6.29
N VAL A 41 -21.63 -9.05 -6.09
CA VAL A 41 -22.26 -7.78 -6.48
C VAL A 41 -21.66 -6.61 -5.70
N MET A 42 -21.34 -6.79 -4.41
CA MET A 42 -20.64 -5.80 -3.60
C MET A 42 -19.30 -5.39 -4.23
N LEU A 43 -18.45 -6.36 -4.58
CA LEU A 43 -17.16 -6.09 -5.21
C LEU A 43 -17.33 -5.44 -6.58
N GLN A 44 -18.29 -5.92 -7.38
CA GLN A 44 -18.59 -5.33 -8.68
C GLN A 44 -19.06 -3.88 -8.56
N SER A 45 -19.94 -3.56 -7.61
CA SER A 45 -20.33 -2.17 -7.34
C SER A 45 -19.15 -1.31 -6.87
N TYR A 46 -18.25 -1.85 -6.03
CA TYR A 46 -17.07 -1.11 -5.58
C TYR A 46 -16.14 -0.75 -6.75
N TYR A 47 -15.78 -1.72 -7.58
CA TYR A 47 -14.89 -1.49 -8.73
C TYR A 47 -15.59 -0.83 -9.93
N GLY A 48 -16.92 -0.90 -9.99
CA GLY A 48 -17.76 -0.25 -10.98
C GLY A 48 -18.21 1.16 -10.61
N ARG A 49 -17.76 1.72 -9.47
CA ARG A 49 -18.19 3.03 -8.94
C ARG A 49 -19.71 3.12 -8.81
N ASP A 50 -20.26 2.26 -7.96
CA ASP A 50 -21.70 2.04 -7.69
C ASP A 50 -22.44 1.20 -8.77
N ASP A 51 -21.92 1.04 -10.00
CA ASP A 51 -22.56 0.23 -11.05
C ASP A 51 -21.96 -1.19 -11.15
N PRO A 52 -22.67 -2.24 -10.68
CA PRO A 52 -22.15 -3.60 -10.72
C PRO A 52 -22.00 -4.15 -12.15
N SER A 53 -22.72 -3.61 -13.13
CA SER A 53 -22.60 -4.03 -14.53
C SER A 53 -21.25 -3.62 -15.11
N ILE A 54 -20.79 -2.41 -14.76
CA ILE A 54 -19.44 -1.94 -15.10
C ILE A 54 -18.38 -2.76 -14.36
N GLY A 55 -18.60 -3.05 -13.07
CA GLY A 55 -17.73 -3.91 -12.27
C GLY A 55 -17.53 -5.30 -12.87
N ALA A 56 -18.59 -5.90 -13.39
CA ALA A 56 -18.55 -7.22 -14.03
C ALA A 56 -17.71 -7.25 -15.32
N ILE A 57 -17.63 -6.12 -16.05
CA ILE A 57 -16.81 -6.02 -17.27
C ILE A 57 -15.31 -6.04 -16.91
N VAL A 58 -14.91 -5.36 -15.83
CA VAL A 58 -13.50 -5.24 -15.43
C VAL A 58 -12.97 -6.45 -14.66
N LYS A 59 -13.86 -7.29 -14.08
CA LYS A 59 -13.55 -8.58 -13.42
C LYS A 59 -12.60 -8.51 -12.23
N TYR A 60 -12.48 -7.35 -11.59
CA TYR A 60 -11.67 -7.23 -10.37
C TYR A 60 -12.25 -8.02 -9.18
N ASP A 61 -13.56 -8.27 -9.16
CA ASP A 61 -14.20 -9.14 -8.19
C ASP A 61 -13.67 -10.59 -8.25
N GLU A 62 -13.37 -11.10 -9.45
CA GLU A 62 -12.79 -12.43 -9.63
C GLU A 62 -11.34 -12.46 -9.12
N GLN A 63 -10.54 -11.46 -9.49
CA GLN A 63 -9.14 -11.34 -9.06
C GLN A 63 -9.02 -11.24 -7.55
N VAL A 64 -9.79 -10.35 -6.91
CA VAL A 64 -9.76 -10.17 -5.45
C VAL A 64 -10.11 -11.45 -4.72
N ARG A 65 -11.14 -12.19 -5.15
CA ARG A 65 -11.52 -13.46 -4.51
C ARG A 65 -10.47 -14.55 -4.72
N GLN A 66 -9.81 -14.56 -5.87
CA GLN A 66 -8.73 -15.51 -6.13
C GLN A 66 -7.53 -15.22 -5.24
N GLU A 67 -7.12 -13.96 -5.14
CA GLU A 67 -6.03 -13.52 -4.27
C GLU A 67 -6.37 -13.73 -2.79
N ALA A 68 -7.60 -13.44 -2.37
CA ALA A 68 -8.04 -13.71 -1.00
C ALA A 68 -7.89 -15.19 -0.63
N LYS A 69 -8.25 -16.11 -1.54
CA LYS A 69 -8.04 -17.56 -1.34
C LYS A 69 -6.55 -17.91 -1.26
N GLN A 70 -5.74 -17.36 -2.16
CA GLN A 70 -4.30 -17.58 -2.20
C GLN A 70 -3.60 -17.09 -0.93
N LEU A 71 -4.01 -15.94 -0.41
CA LEU A 71 -3.41 -15.29 0.75
C LEU A 71 -3.99 -15.78 2.08
N SER A 72 -5.14 -16.46 2.08
CA SER A 72 -5.81 -16.93 3.31
C SER A 72 -4.89 -17.66 4.29
N PRO A 73 -4.03 -18.62 3.86
CA PRO A 73 -3.12 -19.31 4.79
C PRO A 73 -2.09 -18.37 5.42
N THR A 74 -1.54 -17.44 4.63
CA THR A 74 -0.54 -16.47 5.08
C THR A 74 -1.14 -15.43 6.02
N LEU A 75 -2.36 -14.97 5.73
CA LEU A 75 -3.07 -14.03 6.59
C LEU A 75 -3.42 -14.67 7.95
N ALA A 76 -3.72 -15.97 7.96
CA ALA A 76 -4.01 -16.70 9.20
C ALA A 76 -2.79 -16.87 10.12
N SER A 77 -1.57 -16.85 9.58
CA SER A 77 -0.32 -16.93 10.37
C SER A 77 0.26 -15.55 10.72
N LEU A 78 -0.27 -14.47 10.14
CA LEU A 78 0.23 -13.12 10.37
C LEU A 78 -0.20 -12.62 11.77
N THR A 79 0.78 -12.38 12.64
CA THR A 79 0.57 -11.66 13.90
C THR A 79 0.84 -10.17 13.71
N ILE A 80 -0.18 -9.34 13.88
CA ILE A 80 -0.01 -7.88 13.90
C ILE A 80 0.49 -7.51 15.31
N GLY A 81 1.73 -7.02 15.40
CA GLY A 81 2.30 -6.55 16.66
C GLY A 81 1.52 -5.37 17.22
N GLU A 82 1.35 -5.31 18.54
CA GLU A 82 0.82 -4.12 19.20
C GLU A 82 1.72 -2.91 18.90
N ARG A 83 1.08 -1.76 18.66
CA ARG A 83 1.76 -0.48 18.54
C ARG A 83 2.51 -0.24 19.84
N GLY A 84 3.82 -0.48 19.85
CA GLY A 84 4.64 -0.07 20.97
C GLY A 84 4.49 1.44 21.17
N ASP A 85 4.13 1.86 22.38
CA ASP A 85 4.10 3.25 22.86
C ASP A 85 5.53 3.86 22.93
N GLN A 86 6.32 3.74 21.86
CA GLN A 86 7.64 4.37 21.74
C GLN A 86 7.66 5.54 20.74
N ALA A 87 6.50 6.09 20.41
CA ALA A 87 6.41 7.43 19.83
C ALA A 87 6.26 8.46 20.96
N GLY A 88 7.33 8.66 21.76
CA GLY A 88 7.28 9.62 22.86
C GLY A 88 8.42 9.54 23.88
N SER A 89 9.67 9.70 23.46
CA SER A 89 10.66 10.38 24.32
C SER A 89 11.57 11.23 23.44
N GLY A 90 11.50 12.53 23.66
CA GLY A 90 12.12 13.55 22.83
C GLY A 90 13.64 13.57 22.89
N GLY A 91 14.23 14.16 21.85
CA GLY A 91 15.62 14.57 21.84
C GLY A 91 16.24 14.58 20.45
N GLN A 92 16.10 15.68 19.71
CA GLN A 92 17.24 16.20 18.95
C GLN A 92 17.71 17.46 19.68
N PRO A 93 18.97 17.90 19.55
CA PRO A 93 20.12 17.32 18.85
C PRO A 93 21.33 17.12 19.79
N GLN A 94 22.22 16.18 19.50
CA GLN A 94 23.65 16.37 19.80
C GLN A 94 24.52 15.40 19.02
N ASP A 95 25.40 16.02 18.26
CA ASP A 95 26.65 15.50 17.74
C ASP A 95 27.49 15.05 18.95
N GLU A 96 27.56 13.74 19.20
CA GLU A 96 28.53 13.19 20.15
C GLU A 96 28.97 11.79 19.71
N VAL A 97 30.25 11.73 19.37
CA VAL A 97 31.03 10.56 19.00
C VAL A 97 30.95 9.51 20.10
N ILE A 98 30.59 8.26 19.76
CA ILE A 98 30.80 7.10 20.64
C ILE A 98 31.61 6.02 19.90
N PRO A 99 32.63 5.43 20.55
CA PRO A 99 33.74 4.74 19.91
C PRO A 99 33.38 3.30 19.50
N ALA A 100 34.14 2.80 18.52
CA ALA A 100 34.10 1.41 18.06
C ALA A 100 34.20 0.40 19.20
N LEU A 101 33.27 -0.55 19.28
CA LEU A 101 33.45 -1.82 19.99
C LEU A 101 32.54 -2.92 19.42
N ARG A 102 33.18 -3.80 18.64
CA ARG A 102 32.97 -5.25 18.40
C ARG A 102 31.67 -5.73 17.74
N GLU A 103 31.82 -6.15 16.47
CA GLU A 103 30.95 -7.09 15.76
C GLU A 103 30.77 -8.42 16.51
N PRO A 104 29.54 -8.94 16.55
CA PRO A 104 29.25 -10.37 16.52
C PRO A 104 28.84 -10.83 15.09
N PRO A 105 28.92 -12.13 14.78
CA PRO A 105 29.06 -12.63 13.41
C PRO A 105 27.82 -12.40 12.54
N LEU A 106 28.08 -11.97 11.31
CA LEU A 106 27.14 -11.93 10.20
C LEU A 106 26.54 -13.32 9.98
N GLN A 107 25.33 -13.54 10.47
CA GLN A 107 24.48 -14.58 9.89
C GLN A 107 24.07 -14.07 8.50
N PRO A 108 24.11 -14.89 7.43
CA PRO A 108 23.59 -14.47 6.15
C PRO A 108 22.09 -14.29 6.32
N THR A 109 21.66 -13.05 6.55
CA THR A 109 20.29 -12.63 6.27
C THR A 109 20.00 -13.11 4.86
N GLN A 110 19.08 -14.06 4.74
CA GLN A 110 18.50 -14.41 3.46
C GLN A 110 18.02 -13.09 2.86
N THR A 111 18.75 -12.60 1.87
CA THR A 111 18.35 -11.44 1.10
C THR A 111 17.08 -11.87 0.38
N VAL A 112 15.93 -11.62 0.99
CA VAL A 112 14.65 -11.72 0.29
C VAL A 112 14.79 -10.77 -0.88
N GLU A 113 14.85 -11.33 -2.08
CA GLU A 113 14.87 -10.56 -3.30
C GLU A 113 13.67 -9.62 -3.25
N ALA A 114 13.94 -8.33 -3.25
CA ALA A 114 12.89 -7.34 -3.08
C ALA A 114 11.88 -7.51 -4.22
N ALA A 115 10.60 -7.49 -3.86
CA ALA A 115 9.54 -7.69 -4.83
C ALA A 115 9.68 -6.67 -5.97
N SER A 116 9.32 -7.07 -7.19
CA SER A 116 9.47 -6.22 -8.38
C SER A 116 8.70 -4.89 -8.34
N TRP A 117 7.79 -4.72 -7.38
CA TRP A 117 7.09 -3.46 -7.12
C TRP A 117 7.82 -2.52 -6.14
N ASP A 118 8.81 -3.01 -5.39
CA ASP A 118 9.56 -2.22 -4.41
C ASP A 118 10.64 -1.38 -5.13
N VAL A 119 10.24 -0.17 -5.52
CA VAL A 119 11.13 0.84 -6.11
C VAL A 119 12.03 1.53 -5.09
N PHE A 120 11.85 1.25 -3.79
CA PHE A 120 12.70 1.81 -2.73
C PHE A 120 13.87 0.89 -2.38
N SER A 121 13.73 -0.42 -2.61
CA SER A 121 14.82 -1.39 -2.43
C SER A 121 15.91 -1.27 -3.50
N SER A 122 15.59 -0.74 -4.69
CA SER A 122 16.59 -0.41 -5.69
C SER A 122 17.28 0.90 -5.32
N GLY A 123 18.57 0.83 -4.92
CA GLY A 123 19.39 2.01 -4.68
C GLY A 123 19.32 2.98 -5.88
N ARG A 124 19.10 4.27 -5.62
CA ARG A 124 18.97 5.30 -6.66
C ARG A 124 20.23 5.36 -7.51
N GLN A 125 20.19 4.83 -8.73
CA GLN A 125 21.21 5.06 -9.74
C GLN A 125 20.85 6.33 -10.52
N SER A 126 21.21 7.50 -10.01
CA SER A 126 21.10 8.76 -10.75
C SER A 126 22.37 9.00 -11.57
N SER A 127 22.24 9.07 -12.90
CA SER A 127 23.30 9.52 -13.81
C SER A 127 23.07 10.99 -14.19
N VAL A 128 24.07 11.86 -14.01
CA VAL A 128 24.03 13.26 -14.43
C VAL A 128 24.79 13.40 -15.75
N LEU A 129 24.14 13.92 -16.79
CA LEU A 129 24.78 14.33 -18.03
C LEU A 129 25.07 15.82 -17.98
N VAL A 130 26.36 16.19 -18.02
CA VAL A 130 26.80 17.59 -18.09
C VAL A 130 27.23 17.88 -19.52
N PHE A 131 26.50 18.75 -20.21
CA PHE A 131 26.90 19.27 -21.51
C PHE A 131 27.65 20.57 -21.29
N GLN A 132 28.94 20.61 -21.68
CA GLN A 132 29.71 21.85 -21.75
C GLN A 132 29.48 22.48 -23.13
N ASN A 133 29.07 23.75 -23.15
CA ASN A 133 28.92 24.53 -24.38
C ASN A 133 30.08 25.53 -24.45
N ASP A 134 31.11 25.20 -25.23
CA ASP A 134 32.28 26.07 -25.43
C ASP A 134 32.08 27.10 -26.55
N ARG A 135 30.90 27.16 -27.18
CA ARG A 135 30.61 28.14 -28.22
C ARG A 135 29.89 29.34 -27.62
N SER A 136 30.51 30.51 -27.75
CA SER A 136 29.81 31.78 -27.58
C SER A 136 28.66 31.85 -28.57
N GLU A 137 27.44 31.86 -28.05
CA GLU A 137 26.21 32.13 -28.81
C GLU A 137 26.40 33.47 -29.55
N LEU A 138 26.31 33.46 -30.88
CA LEU A 138 26.29 34.68 -31.68
C LEU A 138 24.91 35.33 -31.47
N SER A 139 24.89 36.43 -30.73
CA SER A 139 23.70 37.28 -30.60
C SER A 139 23.36 37.87 -31.95
N GLU A 140 22.07 37.77 -32.33
CA GLU A 140 21.47 38.52 -33.44
C GLU A 140 21.39 40.02 -33.13
#